data_AF-A0A369GVF6-F1
#
_entry.id   AF-A0A369GVF6-F1
#
_cell.length_a   1.000
_cell.length_b   1.000
_cell.length_c   1.000
_cell.angle_alpha   90.00
_cell.angle_beta   90.00
_cell.angle_gamma   90.00
#
_symmetry.space_group_name_H-M   'P 1'
#
loop_
_entity.id
_entity.type
_entity.pdbx_description
1 polymer ?
#
loop_
_entity_poly.entity_id
_entity_poly.type
_entity_poly.pdbx_seq_one_letter_code
_entity_poly.pdbx_strand_id
1 'polypeptide(L)'
;MSKLHRHSGPCWPCVRIVGPTRTFMWIRDQVPKEVPGVRAILYGYKSSLLNSESFQGIEDLAIGLIVQMKANGLDESSKPLIFIAHSLGGIVLKSAVRKLANAEDKLSDRRMFSRLKGAVMFGVPNLGMEHNHLLTLIQDRHVRNIVDDLSKLSGKSGYLYSLEQSVSGIAEMRHIKFLWAFETDVSPTLDSNLLGLITELDPSSTNCAIFVSGSLKRLEAEMIDYKEIVANLTVIDLKLIACLRRPELDLRRQEIASQFKYTCEWIFNIEHFASWLRQDEGIFWINGKPGSGKSTLMKFVLQHPRVHDYGYDFSSEVTRITADFFFNFRGSSLQKSFLGLLQSVLHRLLEDLASSDNARPIIDHLLATLPKSTPGETWWTRERMEQALRTVLNQGLAPLSITFFIDALDEVDGNPELLLRFLNYLKKRPPGSLTKTKLCFSSRPWDIFTEAFSRGPSLVVQDFTQNDLRHYCTSTLASTLSNKAFIKPLADEIASRASGVFSLGYACNN
;
A
#
# COMPACT_ATOMS: atom_id res chain seq x y z
N MET A 1 35.77 44.87 -29.71
CA MET A 1 36.41 43.54 -29.58
C MET A 1 36.15 43.00 -28.18
N SER A 2 35.71 41.74 -28.14
CA SER A 2 35.52 40.79 -27.04
C SER A 2 36.19 41.07 -25.67
N LYS A 3 35.50 40.72 -24.56
CA LYS A 3 35.54 39.38 -23.96
C LYS A 3 34.57 39.23 -22.77
N LEU A 4 34.00 38.02 -22.68
CA LEU A 4 33.20 37.49 -21.58
C LEU A 4 33.98 37.50 -20.25
N HIS A 5 33.27 37.83 -19.16
CA HIS A 5 33.42 37.13 -17.89
C HIS A 5 32.06 36.63 -17.39
N ARG A 6 31.98 35.31 -17.18
CA ARG A 6 30.88 34.64 -16.49
C ARG A 6 30.91 35.10 -15.03
N HIS A 7 29.92 35.89 -14.62
CA HIS A 7 29.65 36.14 -13.21
C HIS A 7 28.81 35.01 -12.63
N SER A 8 29.42 34.28 -11.71
CA SER A 8 28.78 33.65 -10.57
C SER A 8 27.98 34.70 -9.77
N GLY A 9 26.68 34.46 -9.62
CA GLY A 9 25.75 35.24 -8.81
C GLY A 9 24.67 34.32 -8.23
N PRO A 10 24.09 34.64 -7.05
CA PRO A 10 23.63 33.66 -6.06
C PRO A 10 22.34 32.95 -6.47
N CYS A 11 22.27 31.64 -6.20
CA CYS A 11 21.02 30.91 -6.14
C CYS A 11 20.10 31.57 -5.10
N TRP A 12 18.92 31.98 -5.55
CA TRP A 12 17.84 32.46 -4.69
C TRP A 12 17.47 31.38 -3.65
N PRO A 13 17.23 31.75 -2.38
CA PRO A 13 17.13 30.79 -1.29
C PRO A 13 15.90 29.88 -1.49
N CYS A 14 16.15 28.58 -1.61
CA CYS A 14 15.12 27.56 -1.39
C CYS A 14 14.59 27.71 0.04
N VAL A 15 13.27 27.69 0.19
CA VAL A 15 12.61 27.65 1.50
C VAL A 15 13.20 26.50 2.31
N ARG A 16 13.85 26.85 3.45
CA ARG A 16 14.47 25.90 4.38
C ARG A 16 13.38 25.09 5.08
N ILE A 17 13.46 23.77 4.96
CA ILE A 17 12.78 22.86 5.89
C ILE A 17 13.64 22.82 7.16
N VAL A 18 13.10 23.30 8.28
CA VAL A 18 13.69 23.09 9.61
C VAL A 18 13.24 21.71 10.08
N GLY A 19 14.14 20.73 9.98
CA GLY A 19 14.00 19.37 10.49
C GLY A 19 15.39 18.73 10.54
N PRO A 20 15.72 17.87 11.53
CA PRO A 20 17.06 17.36 11.70
C PRO A 20 17.34 16.30 10.61
N THR A 21 18.49 16.41 9.96
CA THR A 21 19.04 15.57 8.87
C THR A 21 18.55 15.86 7.45
N ARG A 22 19.51 16.09 6.55
CA ARG A 22 19.33 16.35 5.12
C ARG A 22 18.96 15.04 4.40
N THR A 23 17.67 14.76 4.23
CA THR A 23 17.21 13.68 3.34
C THR A 23 17.25 14.15 1.89
N PHE A 24 17.72 13.27 1.01
CA PHE A 24 17.71 13.46 -0.44
C PHE A 24 16.26 13.50 -0.95
N MET A 25 15.91 14.51 -1.74
CA MET A 25 14.57 14.66 -2.29
C MET A 25 14.66 14.88 -3.80
N TRP A 26 14.31 13.85 -4.57
CA TRP A 26 14.59 13.74 -5.99
C TRP A 26 13.96 14.84 -6.86
N ILE A 27 12.83 15.40 -6.47
CA ILE A 27 12.21 16.52 -7.21
C ILE A 27 13.09 17.79 -7.17
N ARG A 28 13.75 18.05 -6.04
CA ARG A 28 14.65 19.19 -5.85
C ARG A 28 16.05 18.85 -6.33
N ASP A 29 16.48 17.62 -6.07
CA ASP A 29 17.89 17.21 -6.15
C ASP A 29 18.24 16.47 -7.45
N GLN A 30 17.26 15.93 -8.19
CA GLN A 30 17.44 15.11 -9.40
C GLN A 30 16.75 15.69 -10.64
N VAL A 31 15.49 16.18 -10.54
CA VAL A 31 14.77 16.74 -11.70
C VAL A 31 15.53 17.91 -12.37
N PRO A 32 16.11 18.89 -11.64
CA PRO A 32 16.89 19.95 -12.26
C PRO A 32 18.21 19.47 -12.91
N LYS A 33 18.70 18.28 -12.53
CA LYS A 33 19.90 17.66 -13.15
C LYS A 33 19.55 16.97 -14.46
N GLU A 34 18.39 16.33 -14.52
CA GLU A 34 17.92 15.56 -15.68
C GLU A 34 17.22 16.41 -16.73
N VAL A 35 16.61 17.53 -16.32
CA VAL A 35 16.00 18.50 -17.23
C VAL A 35 16.68 19.86 -17.10
N PRO A 36 17.73 20.13 -17.90
CA PRO A 36 18.44 21.40 -17.88
C PRO A 36 17.48 22.57 -18.09
N GLY A 37 17.54 23.58 -17.22
CA GLY A 37 16.66 24.76 -17.31
C GLY A 37 15.38 24.68 -16.49
N VAL A 38 15.05 23.51 -15.92
CA VAL A 38 13.90 23.34 -15.02
C VAL A 38 14.19 23.85 -13.61
N ARG A 39 13.26 24.65 -13.07
CA ARG A 39 13.22 25.02 -11.65
C ARG A 39 12.13 24.23 -10.94
N ALA A 40 12.51 23.39 -9.98
CA ALA A 40 11.57 22.67 -9.13
C ALA A 40 11.20 23.51 -7.90
N ILE A 41 9.90 23.65 -7.62
CA ILE A 41 9.36 24.30 -6.42
C ILE A 41 8.49 23.30 -5.69
N LEU A 42 8.72 23.16 -4.38
CA LEU A 42 7.92 22.31 -3.51
C LEU A 42 6.92 23.15 -2.74
N TYR A 43 5.66 22.75 -2.80
CA TYR A 43 4.61 23.29 -1.98
C TYR A 43 4.01 22.20 -1.10
N GLY A 44 4.13 22.40 0.21
CA GLY A 44 3.53 21.56 1.23
C GLY A 44 2.50 22.34 2.05
N TYR A 45 1.33 21.74 2.29
CA TYR A 45 0.33 22.28 3.22
C TYR A 45 0.16 21.34 4.42
N LYS A 46 -0.16 21.87 5.60
CA LYS A 46 -0.40 21.05 6.80
C LYS A 46 -1.78 20.39 6.67
N SER A 47 -1.79 19.06 6.52
CA SER A 47 -2.99 18.23 6.42
C SER A 47 -3.45 17.67 7.78
N SER A 48 -3.05 18.27 8.90
CA SER A 48 -3.22 17.69 10.24
C SER A 48 -4.66 17.31 10.55
N LEU A 49 -4.89 16.00 10.66
CA LEU A 49 -6.01 15.38 11.36
C LEU A 49 -5.53 15.08 12.79
N LEU A 50 -6.35 15.51 13.77
CA LEU A 50 -6.18 15.45 15.24
C LEU A 50 -5.47 16.67 15.86
N ASN A 51 -6.26 17.45 16.61
CA ASN A 51 -5.88 18.52 17.55
C ASN A 51 -5.28 19.83 17.00
N SER A 52 -5.84 20.43 15.96
CA SER A 52 -5.49 21.82 15.57
C SER A 52 -6.75 22.67 15.39
N GLU A 53 -6.81 23.81 16.09
CA GLU A 53 -7.99 24.71 16.17
C GLU A 53 -8.24 25.55 14.90
N SER A 54 -7.52 25.29 13.79
CA SER A 54 -7.74 25.97 12.51
C SER A 54 -7.59 25.00 11.35
N PHE A 55 -8.71 24.45 10.86
CA PHE A 55 -8.75 23.58 9.69
C PHE A 55 -9.04 24.42 8.43
N GLN A 56 -8.23 24.28 7.37
CA GLN A 56 -8.38 25.02 6.12
C GLN A 56 -9.18 24.21 5.09
N GLY A 57 -10.23 24.78 4.51
CA GLY A 57 -11.02 24.14 3.44
C GLY A 57 -10.24 24.02 2.13
N ILE A 58 -10.76 23.25 1.16
CA ILE A 58 -10.13 23.08 -0.17
C ILE A 58 -9.92 24.44 -0.85
N GLU A 59 -10.88 25.35 -0.72
CA GLU A 59 -10.77 26.71 -1.29
C GLU A 59 -9.71 27.56 -0.59
N ASP A 60 -9.56 27.43 0.73
CA ASP A 60 -8.55 28.15 1.51
C ASP A 60 -7.15 27.65 1.17
N LEU A 61 -7.00 26.33 1.02
CA LEU A 61 -5.76 25.70 0.57
C LEU A 61 -5.38 26.15 -0.84
N ALA A 62 -6.36 26.33 -1.73
CA ALA A 62 -6.15 26.85 -3.08
C ALA A 62 -5.71 28.31 -3.07
N ILE A 63 -6.32 29.16 -2.22
CA ILE A 63 -5.87 30.54 -2.03
C ILE A 63 -4.46 30.57 -1.46
N GLY A 64 -4.15 29.72 -0.47
CA GLY A 64 -2.82 29.58 0.09
C GLY A 64 -1.77 29.21 -0.96
N LEU A 65 -2.10 28.30 -1.88
CA LEU A 65 -1.24 27.94 -3.01
C LEU A 65 -0.97 29.15 -3.92
N ILE A 66 -2.01 29.90 -4.32
CA ILE A 66 -1.86 31.09 -5.19
C ILE A 66 -0.99 32.15 -4.50
N VAL A 67 -1.22 32.41 -3.22
CA VAL A 67 -0.44 33.38 -2.43
C VAL A 67 1.03 32.98 -2.37
N GLN A 68 1.31 31.70 -2.11
CA GLN A 68 2.69 31.20 -2.09
C GLN A 68 3.34 31.25 -3.47
N MET A 69 2.60 30.99 -4.54
CA MET A 69 3.12 31.13 -5.90
C MET A 69 3.54 32.57 -6.21
N LYS A 70 2.73 33.56 -5.83
CA LYS A 70 3.06 34.99 -5.97
C LYS A 70 4.25 35.39 -5.11
N ALA A 71 4.29 34.93 -3.86
CA ALA A 71 5.41 35.19 -2.96
C ALA A 71 6.74 34.64 -3.51
N ASN A 72 6.68 33.62 -4.38
CA ASN A 72 7.84 33.06 -5.08
C ASN A 72 8.10 33.69 -6.47
N GLY A 73 7.42 34.80 -6.81
CA GLY A 73 7.63 35.58 -8.04
C GLY A 73 7.11 34.92 -9.32
N LEU A 74 6.18 33.97 -9.21
CA LEU A 74 5.67 33.23 -10.37
C LEU A 74 4.69 34.03 -11.23
N ASP A 75 4.12 35.10 -10.69
CA ASP A 75 3.32 36.08 -11.43
C ASP A 75 4.17 37.03 -12.29
N GLU A 76 5.43 37.24 -11.91
CA GLU A 76 6.40 38.07 -12.64
C GLU A 76 7.29 37.25 -13.60
N SER A 77 7.50 35.97 -13.32
CA SER A 77 8.29 35.04 -14.15
C SER A 77 7.71 34.88 -15.55
N SER A 78 8.54 34.97 -16.61
CA SER A 78 8.12 34.66 -17.99
C SER A 78 8.05 33.16 -18.32
N LYS A 79 8.47 32.29 -17.39
CA LYS A 79 8.60 30.85 -17.64
C LYS A 79 7.25 30.11 -17.64
N PRO A 80 7.09 29.09 -18.50
CA PRO A 80 5.95 28.17 -18.44
C PRO A 80 5.84 27.47 -17.07
N LEU A 81 4.60 27.24 -16.63
CA LEU A 81 4.27 26.58 -15.37
C LEU A 81 3.67 25.19 -15.64
N ILE A 82 4.32 24.17 -15.08
CA ILE A 82 3.81 22.80 -15.06
C ILE A 82 3.61 22.38 -13.62
N PHE A 83 2.51 21.71 -13.33
CA PHE A 83 2.24 21.19 -12.00
C PHE A 83 2.40 19.67 -11.92
N ILE A 84 2.82 19.20 -10.76
CA ILE A 84 2.76 17.79 -10.41
C ILE A 84 2.03 17.70 -9.07
N ALA A 85 0.85 17.11 -9.08
CA ALA A 85 -0.05 17.11 -7.94
C ALA A 85 -0.43 15.68 -7.55
N HIS A 86 -0.49 15.42 -6.25
CA HIS A 86 -0.79 14.10 -5.70
C HIS A 86 -1.98 14.16 -4.74
N SER A 87 -2.89 13.18 -4.85
CA SER A 87 -4.04 13.00 -3.95
C SER A 87 -4.87 14.31 -3.82
N LEU A 88 -5.22 14.73 -2.59
CA LEU A 88 -5.93 15.99 -2.32
C LEU A 88 -5.24 17.23 -2.94
N GLY A 89 -3.93 17.19 -3.14
CA GLY A 89 -3.19 18.26 -3.82
C GLY A 89 -3.67 18.53 -5.25
N GLY A 90 -4.18 17.52 -5.96
CA GLY A 90 -4.78 17.69 -7.30
C GLY A 90 -6.11 18.45 -7.26
N ILE A 91 -6.93 18.20 -6.24
CA ILE A 91 -8.20 18.92 -6.03
C ILE A 91 -7.93 20.38 -5.65
N VAL A 92 -6.94 20.61 -4.77
CA VAL A 92 -6.49 21.96 -4.40
C VAL A 92 -5.97 22.72 -5.64
N LEU A 93 -5.19 22.07 -6.50
CA LEU A 93 -4.71 22.66 -7.74
C LEU A 93 -5.86 23.03 -8.67
N LYS A 94 -6.84 22.13 -8.88
CA LYS A 94 -8.03 22.42 -9.69
C LYS A 94 -8.79 23.64 -9.18
N SER A 95 -9.00 23.73 -7.87
CA SER A 95 -9.65 24.86 -7.24
C SER A 95 -8.86 26.17 -7.44
N ALA A 96 -7.53 26.11 -7.36
CA ALA A 96 -6.66 27.25 -7.65
C ALA A 96 -6.75 27.69 -9.12
N VAL A 97 -6.73 26.74 -10.07
CA VAL A 97 -6.88 27.01 -11.51
C VAL A 97 -8.21 27.71 -11.79
N ARG A 98 -9.32 27.21 -11.23
CA ARG A 98 -10.64 27.86 -11.34
C ARG A 98 -10.62 29.30 -10.80
N LYS A 99 -10.02 29.53 -9.64
CA LYS A 99 -9.91 30.88 -9.05
C LYS A 99 -9.04 31.82 -9.88
N LEU A 100 -7.94 31.33 -10.44
CA LEU A 100 -7.06 32.10 -11.32
C LEU A 100 -7.73 32.47 -12.64
N ALA A 101 -8.52 31.57 -13.23
CA ALA A 101 -9.25 31.81 -14.46
C ALA A 101 -10.36 32.88 -14.27
N ASN A 102 -11.00 32.89 -13.12
CA ASN A 102 -12.09 33.84 -12.78
C ASN A 102 -11.59 35.16 -12.19
N ALA A 103 -10.27 35.41 -12.17
CA ALA A 103 -9.71 36.65 -11.64
C ALA A 103 -9.88 37.79 -12.66
N GLU A 104 -11.02 38.48 -12.62
CA GLU A 104 -11.37 39.55 -13.57
C GLU A 104 -10.52 40.83 -13.38
N ASP A 105 -10.16 41.18 -12.13
CA ASP A 105 -9.51 42.46 -11.82
C ASP A 105 -8.04 42.36 -11.41
N LYS A 106 -7.46 41.15 -11.36
CA LYS A 106 -6.09 40.92 -10.87
C LYS A 106 -5.14 40.56 -12.01
N LEU A 107 -4.43 41.56 -12.53
CA LEU A 107 -3.43 41.39 -13.60
C LEU A 107 -2.37 40.33 -13.27
N SER A 108 -1.94 40.22 -12.01
CA SER A 108 -0.98 39.20 -11.57
C SER A 108 -1.53 37.77 -11.67
N ASP A 109 -2.81 37.56 -11.34
CA ASP A 109 -3.47 36.26 -11.46
C ASP A 109 -3.64 35.85 -12.91
N ARG A 110 -4.08 36.77 -13.78
CA ARG A 110 -4.22 36.52 -15.23
C ARG A 110 -2.88 36.16 -15.89
N ARG A 111 -1.81 36.83 -15.49
CA ARG A 111 -0.44 36.56 -15.96
C ARG A 111 0.09 35.21 -15.48
N MET A 112 -0.21 34.82 -14.25
CA MET A 112 0.15 33.50 -13.74
C MET A 112 -0.64 32.41 -14.46
N PHE A 113 -1.95 32.61 -14.61
CA PHE A 113 -2.85 31.70 -15.32
C PHE A 113 -2.44 31.50 -16.79
N SER A 114 -2.03 32.55 -17.50
CA SER A 114 -1.61 32.43 -18.90
C SER A 114 -0.35 31.61 -19.13
N ARG A 115 0.42 31.32 -18.08
CA ARG A 115 1.66 30.54 -18.14
C ARG A 115 1.46 29.08 -17.79
N LEU A 116 0.31 28.71 -17.24
CA LEU A 116 -0.04 27.32 -16.96
C LEU A 116 -0.11 26.53 -18.28
N LYS A 117 0.75 25.51 -18.42
CA LYS A 117 0.77 24.61 -19.59
C LYS A 117 0.08 23.29 -19.32
N GLY A 118 0.14 22.81 -18.09
CA GLY A 118 -0.47 21.55 -17.73
C GLY A 118 -0.15 21.08 -16.33
N ALA A 119 -0.72 19.94 -15.99
CA ALA A 119 -0.42 19.26 -14.76
C ALA A 119 -0.40 17.74 -14.93
N VAL A 120 0.49 17.07 -14.21
CA VAL A 120 0.46 15.62 -14.00
C VAL A 120 -0.21 15.35 -12.67
N MET A 121 -1.26 14.54 -12.69
CA MET A 121 -2.17 14.29 -11.58
C MET A 121 -2.02 12.84 -11.13
N PHE A 122 -1.63 12.61 -9.88
CA PHE A 122 -1.39 11.29 -9.30
C PHE A 122 -2.42 10.92 -8.24
N GLY A 123 -3.22 9.87 -8.46
CA GLY A 123 -4.14 9.34 -7.44
C GLY A 123 -5.14 10.36 -6.92
N VAL A 124 -5.58 11.29 -7.78
CA VAL A 124 -6.46 12.40 -7.42
C VAL A 124 -7.92 11.92 -7.46
N PRO A 125 -8.71 12.04 -6.36
CA PRO A 125 -10.04 11.46 -6.27
C PRO A 125 -11.11 12.34 -6.94
N ASN A 126 -11.08 12.56 -8.26
CA ASN A 126 -12.03 13.47 -8.90
C ASN A 126 -13.48 12.95 -8.91
N LEU A 127 -13.65 11.63 -8.86
CA LEU A 127 -14.95 10.96 -8.76
C LEU A 127 -15.43 10.76 -7.31
N GLY A 128 -14.69 11.31 -6.34
CA GLY A 128 -14.92 11.14 -4.91
C GLY A 128 -14.40 9.81 -4.34
N MET A 129 -14.37 9.71 -3.02
CA MET A 129 -13.93 8.50 -2.28
C MET A 129 -15.08 7.87 -1.48
N GLU A 130 -14.96 6.58 -1.12
CA GLU A 130 -15.83 5.95 -0.10
C GLU A 130 -15.40 6.34 1.31
N HIS A 131 -16.35 6.82 2.12
CA HIS A 131 -16.04 7.43 3.42
C HIS A 131 -17.00 7.04 4.56
N ASN A 132 -17.86 6.04 4.37
CA ASN A 132 -18.83 5.64 5.40
C ASN A 132 -18.18 5.29 6.75
N HIS A 133 -16.89 4.93 6.76
CA HIS A 133 -16.10 4.64 7.96
C HIS A 133 -15.31 5.84 8.52
N LEU A 134 -15.15 6.93 7.77
CA LEU A 134 -14.42 8.11 8.21
C LEU A 134 -15.33 9.07 8.98
N LEU A 135 -16.61 9.18 8.60
CA LEU A 135 -17.59 10.05 9.29
C LEU A 135 -17.86 9.64 10.74
N THR A 136 -17.73 8.35 11.08
CA THR A 136 -17.93 7.83 12.45
C THR A 136 -16.80 8.19 13.42
N LEU A 137 -15.62 8.57 12.89
CA LEU A 137 -14.43 8.94 13.67
C LEU A 137 -14.22 10.46 13.80
N ILE A 138 -15.04 11.27 13.11
CA ILE A 138 -14.85 12.71 13.01
C ILE A 138 -15.87 13.43 13.90
N GLN A 139 -15.40 13.96 15.04
CA GLN A 139 -16.20 14.84 15.91
C GLN A 139 -16.24 16.30 15.40
N ASP A 140 -15.29 16.70 14.55
CA ASP A 140 -15.13 18.07 14.05
C ASP A 140 -16.01 18.34 12.81
N ARG A 141 -16.86 19.38 12.88
CA ARG A 141 -17.79 19.79 11.81
C ARG A 141 -17.06 20.23 10.52
N HIS A 142 -15.83 20.73 10.61
CA HIS A 142 -15.09 21.27 9.47
C HIS A 142 -14.34 20.19 8.68
N VAL A 143 -13.87 19.13 9.35
CA VAL A 143 -13.33 17.93 8.68
C VAL A 143 -14.44 17.20 7.93
N ARG A 144 -15.68 17.19 8.48
CA ARG A 144 -16.85 16.67 7.77
C ARG A 144 -17.10 17.39 6.46
N ASN A 145 -16.98 18.73 6.42
CA ASN A 145 -17.19 19.48 5.17
C ASN A 145 -16.21 19.07 4.05
N ILE A 146 -14.93 18.84 4.34
CA ILE A 146 -13.99 18.33 3.32
C ILE A 146 -14.30 16.88 2.93
N VAL A 147 -14.68 16.04 3.89
CA VAL A 147 -15.07 14.65 3.61
C VAL A 147 -16.35 14.58 2.78
N ASP A 148 -17.29 15.49 3.02
CA ASP A 148 -18.52 15.64 2.25
C ASP A 148 -18.21 16.18 0.84
N ASP A 149 -17.34 17.18 0.72
CA ASP A 149 -16.83 17.70 -0.55
C ASP A 149 -16.09 16.62 -1.35
N LEU A 150 -15.42 15.67 -0.68
CA LEU A 150 -14.70 14.56 -1.31
C LEU A 150 -15.53 13.28 -1.46
N SER A 151 -16.78 13.26 -0.99
CA SER A 151 -17.63 12.08 -1.01
C SER A 151 -17.98 11.62 -2.43
N LYS A 152 -18.28 10.33 -2.63
CA LYS A 152 -18.81 9.81 -3.91
C LYS A 152 -20.07 10.52 -4.40
N LEU A 153 -20.87 11.09 -3.48
CA LEU A 153 -22.02 11.92 -3.84
C LEU A 153 -21.57 13.23 -4.50
N SER A 154 -20.47 13.82 -4.02
CA SER A 154 -19.86 15.02 -4.61
C SER A 154 -19.30 14.79 -6.03
N GLY A 155 -18.78 13.60 -6.32
CA GLY A 155 -18.29 13.22 -7.66
C GLY A 155 -19.39 13.07 -8.73
N LYS A 156 -20.65 12.86 -8.33
CA LYS A 156 -21.79 12.69 -9.26
C LYS A 156 -22.67 13.93 -9.41
N SER A 157 -22.76 14.79 -8.40
CA SER A 157 -23.61 15.99 -8.44
C SER A 157 -23.21 17.12 -7.48
N GLY A 158 -22.04 17.06 -6.83
CA GLY A 158 -21.61 18.06 -5.84
C GLY A 158 -20.36 18.86 -6.24
N TYR A 159 -19.58 19.27 -5.26
CA TYR A 159 -18.44 20.17 -5.42
C TYR A 159 -17.41 19.66 -6.44
N LEU A 160 -17.05 18.37 -6.38
CA LEU A 160 -16.06 17.77 -7.29
C LEU A 160 -16.56 17.75 -8.74
N TYR A 161 -17.82 17.41 -8.95
CA TYR A 161 -18.44 17.44 -10.29
C TYR A 161 -18.45 18.86 -10.88
N SER A 162 -18.84 19.86 -10.09
CA SER A 162 -18.81 21.28 -10.49
C SER A 162 -17.39 21.77 -10.79
N LEU A 163 -16.43 21.37 -9.96
CA LEU A 163 -15.03 21.71 -10.13
C LEU A 163 -14.46 21.09 -11.41
N GLU A 164 -14.80 19.83 -11.69
CA GLU A 164 -14.38 19.12 -12.89
C GLU A 164 -14.90 19.79 -14.16
N GLN A 165 -16.21 20.04 -14.22
CA GLN A 165 -16.85 20.72 -15.36
C GLN A 165 -16.20 22.08 -15.65
N SER A 166 -15.97 22.86 -14.58
CA SER A 166 -15.33 24.18 -14.70
C SER A 166 -13.90 24.07 -15.22
N VAL A 167 -13.08 23.20 -14.62
CA VAL A 167 -11.66 23.09 -14.96
C VAL A 167 -11.46 22.46 -16.34
N SER A 168 -12.26 21.45 -16.71
CA SER A 168 -12.21 20.84 -18.04
C SER A 168 -12.52 21.85 -19.13
N GLY A 169 -13.57 22.68 -18.97
CA GLY A 169 -13.87 23.76 -19.91
C GLY A 169 -12.76 24.81 -20.00
N ILE A 170 -12.18 25.21 -18.85
CA ILE A 170 -11.02 26.11 -18.80
C ILE A 170 -9.81 25.50 -19.52
N ALA A 171 -9.57 24.20 -19.33
CA ALA A 171 -8.44 23.49 -19.90
C ALA A 171 -8.51 23.44 -21.42
N GLU A 172 -9.69 23.14 -21.96
CA GLU A 172 -9.94 23.09 -23.39
C GLU A 172 -9.74 24.46 -24.04
N MET A 173 -10.34 25.52 -23.47
CA MET A 173 -10.21 26.90 -23.97
C MET A 173 -8.77 27.43 -23.96
N ARG A 174 -7.92 26.93 -23.06
CA ARG A 174 -6.56 27.44 -22.85
C ARG A 174 -5.47 26.46 -23.25
N HIS A 175 -5.84 25.34 -23.85
CA HIS A 175 -4.95 24.24 -24.20
C HIS A 175 -4.05 23.79 -23.03
N ILE A 176 -4.61 23.76 -21.82
CA ILE A 176 -3.93 23.23 -20.63
C ILE A 176 -4.10 21.71 -20.65
N LYS A 177 -3.00 20.98 -20.65
CA LYS A 177 -3.04 19.51 -20.65
C LYS A 177 -3.01 18.94 -19.22
N PHE A 178 -4.01 18.15 -18.87
CA PHE A 178 -4.01 17.34 -17.65
C PHE A 178 -3.67 15.89 -18.00
N LEU A 179 -2.58 15.39 -17.43
CA LEU A 179 -2.15 14.00 -17.59
C LEU A 179 -2.47 13.23 -16.31
N TRP A 180 -3.23 12.15 -16.43
CA TRP A 180 -3.74 11.38 -15.31
C TRP A 180 -2.91 10.12 -15.11
N ALA A 181 -2.36 9.97 -13.91
CA ALA A 181 -1.72 8.76 -13.43
C ALA A 181 -2.54 8.22 -12.26
N PHE A 182 -3.03 6.98 -12.38
CA PHE A 182 -3.76 6.27 -11.33
C PHE A 182 -5.11 6.91 -10.93
N GLU A 183 -5.98 7.18 -11.90
CA GLU A 183 -7.40 7.45 -11.65
C GLU A 183 -8.26 6.26 -12.08
N THR A 184 -9.35 5.98 -11.35
CA THR A 184 -10.13 4.72 -11.41
C THR A 184 -10.87 4.42 -12.71
N ASP A 185 -10.85 5.31 -13.70
CA ASP A 185 -11.31 5.04 -15.06
C ASP A 185 -10.18 5.31 -16.06
N VAL A 186 -10.15 4.50 -17.13
CA VAL A 186 -9.06 4.41 -18.11
C VAL A 186 -8.89 5.74 -18.86
N SER A 187 -8.05 6.63 -18.33
CA SER A 187 -7.36 7.60 -19.18
C SER A 187 -6.33 6.83 -20.03
N PRO A 188 -6.10 7.15 -21.30
CA PRO A 188 -4.99 6.61 -22.07
C PRO A 188 -3.68 7.12 -21.44
N THR A 189 -3.26 6.51 -20.34
CA THR A 189 -2.05 6.89 -19.62
C THR A 189 -0.86 6.53 -20.51
N LEU A 190 -0.19 7.56 -21.04
CA LEU A 190 0.97 7.43 -21.90
C LEU A 190 2.07 6.58 -21.25
N ASP A 191 2.75 5.79 -22.08
CA ASP A 191 3.90 4.93 -21.77
C ASP A 191 5.18 5.69 -21.33
N SER A 192 5.07 6.96 -20.95
CA SER A 192 6.19 7.84 -20.66
C SER A 192 6.51 7.88 -19.16
N ASN A 193 7.80 7.83 -18.83
CA ASN A 193 8.29 8.18 -17.50
C ASN A 193 7.97 9.66 -17.21
N LEU A 194 8.08 10.10 -15.94
CA LEU A 194 7.73 11.47 -15.55
C LEU A 194 8.44 12.54 -16.40
N LEU A 195 9.69 12.28 -16.82
CA LEU A 195 10.44 13.12 -17.74
C LEU A 195 9.74 13.24 -19.09
N GLY A 196 9.29 12.14 -19.66
CA GLY A 196 8.50 12.12 -20.90
C GLY A 196 7.16 12.84 -20.75
N LEU A 197 6.47 12.70 -19.62
CA LEU A 197 5.23 13.46 -19.34
C LEU A 197 5.50 14.97 -19.24
N ILE A 198 6.56 15.39 -18.55
CA ILE A 198 6.96 16.81 -18.47
C ILE A 198 7.33 17.34 -19.86
N THR A 199 8.03 16.53 -20.67
CA THR A 199 8.43 16.90 -22.04
C THR A 199 7.22 17.00 -22.98
N GLU A 200 6.20 16.17 -22.78
CA GLU A 200 4.95 16.22 -23.55
C GLU A 200 4.09 17.44 -23.21
N LEU A 201 4.12 17.88 -21.95
CA LEU A 201 3.44 19.11 -21.52
C LEU A 201 4.10 20.36 -22.09
N ASP A 202 5.43 20.36 -22.26
CA ASP A 202 6.15 21.44 -22.93
C ASP A 202 7.52 20.97 -23.48
N PRO A 203 7.65 20.81 -24.81
CA PRO A 203 8.88 20.35 -25.47
C PRO A 203 10.06 21.33 -25.39
N SER A 204 9.84 22.58 -24.97
CA SER A 204 10.82 23.67 -25.13
C SER A 204 11.94 23.73 -24.07
N SER A 205 12.04 22.73 -23.18
CA SER A 205 13.17 22.52 -22.25
C SER A 205 13.47 23.65 -21.23
N THR A 206 12.58 24.63 -20.98
CA THR A 206 12.89 25.75 -20.06
C THR A 206 11.75 26.08 -19.09
N ASN A 207 11.44 25.19 -18.14
CA ASN A 207 10.18 25.26 -17.38
C ASN A 207 10.35 25.53 -15.87
N CYS A 208 9.28 26.01 -15.22
CA CYS A 208 9.15 25.94 -13.76
C CYS A 208 8.16 24.83 -13.43
N ALA A 209 8.61 23.78 -12.72
CA ALA A 209 7.78 22.67 -12.28
C ALA A 209 7.42 22.84 -10.81
N ILE A 210 6.14 22.90 -10.49
CA ILE A 210 5.63 23.12 -9.13
C ILE A 210 4.96 21.84 -8.64
N PHE A 211 5.43 21.33 -7.51
CA PHE A 211 4.97 20.09 -6.92
C PHE A 211 4.11 20.39 -5.70
N VAL A 212 2.87 19.88 -5.68
CA VAL A 212 1.87 20.16 -4.65
C VAL A 212 1.55 18.87 -3.91
N SER A 213 1.91 18.79 -2.62
CA SER A 213 1.63 17.61 -1.77
C SER A 213 1.27 17.97 -0.33
N GLY A 214 0.32 17.24 0.27
CA GLY A 214 -0.10 17.44 1.67
C GLY A 214 0.81 16.81 2.74
N SER A 215 1.78 15.97 2.35
CA SER A 215 2.80 15.41 3.26
C SER A 215 4.01 14.89 2.48
N LEU A 216 5.13 15.61 2.57
CA LEU A 216 6.39 15.25 1.88
C LEU A 216 7.00 13.93 2.41
N LYS A 217 6.83 13.61 3.71
CA LYS A 217 7.33 12.35 4.30
C LYS A 217 6.66 11.09 3.75
N ARG A 218 5.40 11.20 3.31
CA ARG A 218 4.62 10.07 2.80
C ARG A 218 4.99 9.73 1.36
N LEU A 219 5.37 10.75 0.57
CA LEU A 219 5.94 10.60 -0.77
C LEU A 219 7.33 9.95 -0.76
N GLU A 220 8.17 10.22 0.24
CA GLU A 220 9.44 9.48 0.40
C GLU A 220 9.15 8.00 0.68
N ALA A 221 8.28 7.67 1.64
CA ALA A 221 7.97 6.28 1.98
C ALA A 221 7.26 5.48 0.86
N GLU A 222 6.34 6.10 0.11
CA GLU A 222 5.58 5.40 -0.95
C GLU A 222 6.33 5.31 -2.29
N MET A 223 7.38 6.13 -2.52
CA MET A 223 8.18 6.08 -3.76
C MET A 223 9.62 5.57 -3.59
N ILE A 224 10.14 5.45 -2.35
CA ILE A 224 11.45 4.81 -2.11
C ILE A 224 11.39 3.32 -2.50
N ASP A 225 10.29 2.62 -2.21
CA ASP A 225 10.06 1.25 -2.72
C ASP A 225 10.14 1.18 -4.26
N TYR A 226 9.59 2.18 -4.95
CA TYR A 226 9.54 2.17 -6.42
C TYR A 226 10.91 2.40 -7.09
N LYS A 227 11.87 3.10 -6.47
CA LYS A 227 13.14 3.42 -7.14
C LYS A 227 14.12 2.25 -7.20
N GLU A 228 14.12 1.36 -6.22
CA GLU A 228 14.89 0.11 -6.29
C GLU A 228 14.23 -0.88 -7.25
N ILE A 229 12.89 -0.98 -7.23
CA ILE A 229 12.10 -1.85 -8.11
C ILE A 229 12.23 -1.43 -9.60
N VAL A 230 12.23 -0.13 -9.92
CA VAL A 230 12.22 0.39 -11.30
C VAL A 230 13.59 0.28 -12.01
N ALA A 231 14.70 0.15 -11.28
CA ALA A 231 16.03 0.12 -11.89
C ALA A 231 16.27 -1.13 -12.78
N ASN A 232 15.58 -2.24 -12.51
CA ASN A 232 15.83 -3.56 -13.14
C ASN A 232 14.62 -4.14 -13.89
N LEU A 233 13.54 -3.36 -14.11
CA LEU A 233 12.29 -3.83 -14.70
C LEU A 233 11.93 -3.14 -16.01
N THR A 234 11.34 -3.90 -16.94
CA THR A 234 10.74 -3.33 -18.16
C THR A 234 9.39 -2.68 -17.83
N VAL A 235 8.93 -1.74 -18.66
CA VAL A 235 7.62 -1.06 -18.49
C VAL A 235 6.44 -2.06 -18.43
N ILE A 236 6.57 -3.21 -19.09
CA ILE A 236 5.58 -4.28 -19.08
C ILE A 236 5.52 -4.94 -17.70
N ASP A 237 6.67 -5.21 -17.07
CA ASP A 237 6.78 -5.84 -15.75
C ASP A 237 6.02 -5.02 -14.68
N LEU A 238 6.20 -3.69 -14.69
CA LEU A 238 5.58 -2.79 -13.71
C LEU A 238 4.06 -2.69 -13.87
N LYS A 239 3.55 -2.68 -15.11
CA LYS A 239 2.10 -2.62 -15.36
C LYS A 239 1.39 -3.90 -14.91
N LEU A 240 1.98 -5.05 -15.19
CA LEU A 240 1.43 -6.35 -14.81
C LEU A 240 1.29 -6.48 -13.30
N ILE A 241 2.35 -6.10 -12.57
CA ILE A 241 2.37 -6.11 -11.11
C ILE A 241 1.37 -5.09 -10.56
N ALA A 242 1.39 -3.85 -11.06
CA ALA A 242 0.48 -2.80 -10.59
C ALA A 242 -1.00 -3.16 -10.76
N CYS A 243 -1.38 -3.85 -11.84
CA CYS A 243 -2.76 -4.28 -12.06
C CYS A 243 -3.26 -5.31 -11.03
N LEU A 244 -2.35 -6.07 -10.39
CA LEU A 244 -2.70 -7.02 -9.33
C LEU A 244 -2.86 -6.34 -7.97
N ARG A 245 -2.26 -5.15 -7.76
CA ARG A 245 -2.28 -4.48 -6.46
C ARG A 245 -3.70 -4.15 -6.01
N ARG A 246 -4.08 -4.64 -4.83
CA ARG A 246 -5.37 -4.36 -4.18
C ARG A 246 -5.10 -4.06 -2.70
N PRO A 247 -4.96 -2.78 -2.32
CA PRO A 247 -4.63 -2.40 -0.94
C PRO A 247 -5.63 -2.94 0.10
N GLU A 248 -6.88 -3.18 -0.29
CA GLU A 248 -7.88 -3.77 0.60
C GLU A 248 -7.51 -5.17 1.11
N LEU A 249 -6.68 -5.93 0.37
CA LEU A 249 -6.28 -7.28 0.77
C LEU A 249 -5.29 -7.28 1.94
N ASP A 250 -4.59 -6.16 2.17
CA ASP A 250 -3.67 -6.00 3.30
C ASP A 250 -4.39 -5.55 4.59
N LEU A 251 -5.61 -4.99 4.48
CA LEU A 251 -6.30 -4.36 5.61
C LEU A 251 -6.54 -5.33 6.75
N ARG A 252 -6.97 -6.57 6.44
CA ARG A 252 -7.27 -7.56 7.47
C ARG A 252 -6.05 -7.85 8.36
N ARG A 253 -4.86 -7.97 7.76
CA ARG A 253 -3.59 -8.15 8.48
C ARG A 253 -3.26 -6.94 9.35
N GLN A 254 -3.51 -5.74 8.86
CA GLN A 254 -3.26 -4.49 9.59
C GLN A 254 -4.18 -4.34 10.80
N GLU A 255 -5.45 -4.72 10.67
CA GLU A 255 -6.49 -4.66 11.72
C GLU A 255 -6.29 -5.66 12.86
N ILE A 256 -5.61 -6.79 12.61
CA ILE A 256 -5.29 -7.75 13.67
C ILE A 256 -4.41 -7.06 14.72
N ALA A 257 -4.87 -7.02 15.97
CA ALA A 257 -4.06 -6.51 17.06
C ALA A 257 -2.74 -7.29 17.17
N SER A 258 -1.64 -6.56 17.36
CA SER A 258 -0.36 -7.19 17.70
C SER A 258 -0.49 -8.01 18.98
N GLN A 259 0.36 -9.02 19.12
CA GLN A 259 0.37 -9.85 20.32
C GLN A 259 0.51 -9.01 21.59
N PHE A 260 -0.03 -9.53 22.69
CA PHE A 260 0.30 -8.97 24.00
C PHE A 260 1.77 -9.28 24.34
N LYS A 261 2.40 -8.42 25.15
CA LYS A 261 3.83 -8.53 25.45
C LYS A 261 4.15 -9.94 25.98
N TYR A 262 5.19 -10.56 25.43
CA TYR A 262 5.68 -11.91 25.80
C TYR A 262 4.69 -13.08 25.58
N THR A 263 3.58 -12.87 24.90
CA THR A 263 2.69 -13.97 24.48
C THR A 263 3.17 -14.59 23.16
N CYS A 264 2.62 -15.74 22.77
CA CYS A 264 2.91 -16.47 21.53
C CYS A 264 4.36 -16.97 21.33
N GLU A 265 5.34 -16.54 22.12
CA GLU A 265 6.76 -16.94 22.00
C GLU A 265 6.98 -18.45 22.13
N TRP A 266 6.07 -19.12 22.85
CA TRP A 266 6.06 -20.57 23.03
C TRP A 266 6.06 -21.36 21.70
N ILE A 267 5.58 -20.76 20.60
CA ILE A 267 5.51 -21.41 19.27
C ILE A 267 6.88 -21.92 18.80
N PHE A 268 7.96 -21.19 19.10
CA PHE A 268 9.30 -21.57 18.68
C PHE A 268 9.92 -22.69 19.52
N ASN A 269 9.34 -23.00 20.67
CA ASN A 269 9.74 -24.13 21.51
C ASN A 269 9.03 -25.43 21.12
N ILE A 270 8.05 -25.34 20.20
CA ILE A 270 7.33 -26.49 19.70
C ILE A 270 8.18 -27.20 18.65
N GLU A 271 8.63 -28.41 18.97
CA GLU A 271 9.59 -29.16 18.15
C GLU A 271 9.13 -29.34 16.71
N HIS A 272 7.87 -29.72 16.47
CA HIS A 272 7.35 -29.92 15.13
C HIS A 272 7.26 -28.60 14.33
N PHE A 273 7.02 -27.46 15.00
CA PHE A 273 7.04 -26.15 14.34
C PHE A 273 8.48 -25.72 14.02
N ALA A 274 9.40 -25.84 14.97
CA ALA A 274 10.80 -25.54 14.76
C ALA A 274 11.43 -26.46 13.69
N SER A 275 11.04 -27.73 13.64
CA SER A 275 11.44 -28.68 12.59
C SER A 275 10.90 -28.26 11.22
N TRP A 276 9.62 -27.90 11.13
CA TRP A 276 9.02 -27.39 9.90
C TRP A 276 9.71 -26.10 9.40
N LEU A 277 10.05 -25.16 10.29
CA LEU A 277 10.80 -23.95 9.91
C LEU A 277 12.16 -24.27 9.27
N ARG A 278 12.86 -25.29 9.77
CA ARG A 278 14.18 -25.73 9.27
C ARG A 278 14.12 -26.48 7.93
N GLN A 279 12.97 -27.08 7.59
CA GLN A 279 12.80 -27.78 6.32
C GLN A 279 12.55 -26.78 5.20
N ASP A 280 13.01 -27.06 3.98
CA ASP A 280 12.76 -26.18 2.82
C ASP A 280 11.35 -26.32 2.23
N GLU A 281 10.66 -27.40 2.56
CA GLU A 281 9.34 -27.74 2.02
C GLU A 281 8.45 -28.31 3.11
N GLY A 282 7.14 -28.14 2.96
CA GLY A 282 6.17 -28.81 3.82
C GLY A 282 5.03 -27.91 4.26
N ILE A 283 4.04 -28.55 4.90
CA ILE A 283 2.82 -27.90 5.36
C ILE A 283 2.76 -27.94 6.89
N PHE A 284 2.42 -26.82 7.50
CA PHE A 284 2.13 -26.68 8.91
C PHE A 284 0.73 -26.12 9.14
N TRP A 285 -0.10 -26.85 9.88
CA TRP A 285 -1.49 -26.46 10.12
C TRP A 285 -1.69 -25.92 11.55
N ILE A 286 -2.05 -24.64 11.66
CA ILE A 286 -2.43 -24.01 12.92
C ILE A 286 -3.96 -24.05 13.06
N ASN A 287 -4.47 -24.93 13.91
CA ASN A 287 -5.89 -25.05 14.15
C ASN A 287 -6.28 -24.58 15.55
N GLY A 288 -7.58 -24.40 15.77
CA GLY A 288 -8.09 -24.08 17.10
C GLY A 288 -9.46 -23.40 17.10
N LYS A 289 -9.99 -23.23 18.31
CA LYS A 289 -11.32 -22.64 18.55
C LYS A 289 -11.41 -21.19 18.06
N PRO A 290 -12.62 -20.68 17.76
CA PRO A 290 -12.82 -19.24 17.59
C PRO A 290 -12.34 -18.48 18.83
N GLY A 291 -11.68 -17.33 18.64
CA GLY A 291 -11.16 -16.52 19.76
C GLY A 291 -9.91 -17.07 20.46
N SER A 292 -9.33 -18.19 20.02
CA SER A 292 -8.08 -18.73 20.62
C SER A 292 -6.82 -17.92 20.29
N GLY A 293 -6.90 -16.94 19.39
CA GLY A 293 -5.77 -16.10 19.01
C GLY A 293 -5.00 -16.56 17.78
N LYS A 294 -5.53 -17.47 16.95
CA LYS A 294 -4.88 -17.97 15.71
C LYS A 294 -4.34 -16.85 14.81
N SER A 295 -5.16 -15.87 14.46
CA SER A 295 -4.76 -14.76 13.58
C SER A 295 -3.67 -13.88 14.22
N THR A 296 -3.71 -13.70 15.54
CA THR A 296 -2.68 -12.98 16.29
C THR A 296 -1.37 -13.77 16.28
N LEU A 297 -1.41 -15.08 16.50
CA LEU A 297 -0.25 -15.97 16.38
C LEU A 297 0.31 -15.97 14.96
N MET A 298 -0.54 -16.02 13.93
CA MET A 298 -0.13 -15.99 12.52
C MET A 298 0.60 -14.69 12.18
N LYS A 299 0.03 -13.54 12.59
CA LYS A 299 0.68 -12.23 12.42
C LYS A 299 2.00 -12.15 13.17
N PHE A 300 2.07 -12.66 14.40
CA PHE A 300 3.30 -12.72 15.18
C PHE A 300 4.39 -13.52 14.46
N VAL A 301 4.07 -14.74 14.04
CA VAL A 301 5.00 -15.62 13.33
C VAL A 301 5.52 -14.96 12.05
N LEU A 302 4.63 -14.43 11.21
CA LEU A 302 4.99 -13.75 9.96
C LEU A 302 5.99 -12.59 10.17
N GLN A 303 5.83 -11.84 11.26
CA GLN A 303 6.67 -10.67 11.57
C GLN A 303 7.94 -11.03 12.38
N HIS A 304 8.08 -12.27 12.83
CA HIS A 304 9.14 -12.63 13.75
C HIS A 304 10.47 -12.87 13.01
N PRO A 305 11.60 -12.26 13.45
CA PRO A 305 12.90 -12.41 12.79
C PRO A 305 13.32 -13.86 12.59
N ARG A 306 13.11 -14.73 13.59
CA ARG A 306 13.42 -16.18 13.48
C ARG A 306 12.80 -16.86 12.25
N VAL A 307 11.62 -16.46 11.78
CA VAL A 307 11.03 -17.06 10.57
C VAL A 307 11.83 -16.67 9.33
N HIS A 308 12.37 -15.46 9.33
CA HIS A 308 13.24 -14.95 8.28
C HIS A 308 14.67 -15.46 8.45
N ASP A 309 15.20 -15.65 9.66
CA ASP A 309 16.60 -16.02 9.91
C ASP A 309 16.87 -17.54 9.88
N TYR A 310 15.88 -18.39 10.20
CA TYR A 310 16.08 -19.84 10.23
C TYR A 310 16.26 -20.40 8.82
N GLY A 311 17.44 -20.99 8.56
CA GLY A 311 17.79 -21.56 7.25
C GLY A 311 18.41 -20.55 6.27
N TYR A 312 18.80 -19.36 6.75
CA TYR A 312 19.67 -18.47 5.99
C TYR A 312 21.09 -19.03 5.92
N ASP A 313 21.36 -19.75 4.85
CA ASP A 313 22.71 -19.73 4.32
C ASP A 313 22.87 -18.43 3.52
N PHE A 314 23.52 -17.43 4.14
CA PHE A 314 23.84 -16.15 3.52
C PHE A 314 24.73 -16.28 2.28
N SER A 315 25.28 -17.48 2.00
CA SER A 315 26.04 -17.77 0.79
C SER A 315 25.19 -18.31 -0.37
N SER A 316 23.90 -18.60 -0.14
CA SER A 316 23.04 -19.23 -1.14
C SER A 316 22.44 -18.25 -2.16
N GLU A 317 22.59 -18.52 -3.46
CA GLU A 317 22.00 -17.77 -4.58
C GLU A 317 20.46 -17.89 -4.68
N VAL A 318 19.81 -18.52 -3.70
CA VAL A 318 18.37 -18.81 -3.70
C VAL A 318 17.55 -17.55 -3.43
N THR A 319 16.66 -17.20 -4.35
CA THR A 319 15.67 -16.14 -4.12
C THR A 319 14.62 -16.65 -3.12
N ARG A 320 14.38 -15.89 -2.05
CA ARG A 320 13.43 -16.24 -0.99
C ARG A 320 12.29 -15.24 -0.95
N ILE A 321 11.05 -15.73 -0.99
CA ILE A 321 9.86 -14.90 -1.02
C ILE A 321 8.89 -15.35 0.08
N THR A 322 8.32 -14.37 0.78
CA THR A 322 7.24 -14.63 1.75
C THR A 322 5.97 -13.97 1.24
N ALA A 323 4.96 -14.80 0.98
CA ALA A 323 3.63 -14.36 0.56
C ALA A 323 2.62 -14.70 1.65
N ASP A 324 1.72 -13.77 1.94
CA ASP A 324 0.72 -13.96 2.97
C ASP A 324 -0.66 -13.45 2.56
N PHE A 325 -1.69 -14.03 3.14
CA PHE A 325 -3.08 -13.64 2.91
C PHE A 325 -3.92 -13.94 4.15
N PHE A 326 -4.73 -12.97 4.58
CA PHE A 326 -5.59 -13.10 5.74
C PHE A 326 -7.04 -12.99 5.29
N PHE A 327 -7.76 -14.11 5.31
CA PHE A 327 -9.19 -14.11 4.99
C PHE A 327 -9.97 -13.26 6.00
N ASN A 328 -10.99 -12.58 5.50
CA ASN A 328 -11.94 -11.84 6.32
C ASN A 328 -13.36 -12.12 5.84
N PHE A 329 -14.09 -12.98 6.54
CA PHE A 329 -15.47 -13.32 6.19
C PHE A 329 -16.40 -12.09 6.20
N ARG A 330 -16.08 -11.07 7.02
CA ARG A 330 -16.82 -9.80 7.11
C ARG A 330 -16.26 -8.71 6.19
N GLY A 331 -15.25 -9.04 5.39
CA GLY A 331 -14.54 -8.12 4.51
C GLY A 331 -15.20 -7.96 3.14
N SER A 332 -14.44 -7.34 2.22
CA SER A 332 -14.83 -7.22 0.81
C SER A 332 -14.98 -8.59 0.15
N SER A 333 -15.62 -8.64 -1.02
CA SER A 333 -15.73 -9.88 -1.81
C SER A 333 -14.37 -10.48 -2.17
N LEU A 334 -13.33 -9.65 -2.34
CA LEU A 334 -11.97 -10.15 -2.57
C LEU A 334 -11.33 -10.69 -1.29
N GLN A 335 -11.49 -10.03 -0.14
CA GLN A 335 -10.92 -10.47 1.14
C GLN A 335 -11.42 -11.85 1.61
N LYS A 336 -12.58 -12.30 1.13
CA LYS A 336 -13.13 -13.62 1.43
C LYS A 336 -13.04 -14.63 0.29
N SER A 337 -12.49 -14.30 -0.88
CA SER A 337 -12.54 -15.21 -2.04
C SER A 337 -11.19 -15.82 -2.40
N PHE A 338 -11.23 -16.99 -3.05
CA PHE A 338 -10.06 -17.61 -3.66
C PHE A 338 -9.37 -16.71 -4.69
N LEU A 339 -10.14 -15.85 -5.38
CA LEU A 339 -9.61 -14.86 -6.31
C LEU A 339 -8.73 -13.82 -5.60
N GLY A 340 -9.16 -13.32 -4.44
CA GLY A 340 -8.37 -12.39 -3.64
C GLY A 340 -7.08 -13.04 -3.14
N LEU A 341 -7.14 -14.31 -2.71
CA LEU A 341 -5.95 -15.10 -2.36
C LEU A 341 -4.95 -15.17 -3.51
N LEU A 342 -5.40 -15.62 -4.70
CA LEU A 342 -4.54 -15.71 -5.89
C LEU A 342 -3.93 -14.35 -6.26
N GLN A 343 -4.74 -13.30 -6.21
CA GLN A 343 -4.32 -11.95 -6.59
C GLN A 343 -3.26 -11.37 -5.63
N SER A 344 -3.47 -11.51 -4.32
CA SER A 344 -2.51 -11.04 -3.30
C SER A 344 -1.21 -11.84 -3.36
N VAL A 345 -1.30 -13.17 -3.44
CA VAL A 345 -0.13 -14.04 -3.55
C VAL A 345 0.66 -13.71 -4.81
N LEU A 346 0.01 -13.64 -5.97
CA LEU A 346 0.70 -13.37 -7.23
C LEU A 346 1.32 -11.97 -7.25
N HIS A 347 0.63 -10.96 -6.72
CA HIS A 347 1.20 -9.61 -6.57
C HIS A 347 2.52 -9.66 -5.79
N ARG A 348 2.51 -10.31 -4.63
CA ARG A 348 3.69 -10.39 -3.76
C ARG A 348 4.84 -11.17 -4.39
N LEU A 349 4.53 -12.29 -5.03
CA LEU A 349 5.52 -13.07 -5.76
C LEU A 349 6.18 -12.24 -6.86
N LEU A 350 5.40 -11.57 -7.70
CA LEU A 350 5.96 -10.82 -8.81
C LEU A 350 6.75 -9.60 -8.35
N GLU A 351 6.31 -8.91 -7.29
CA GLU A 351 7.03 -7.78 -6.68
C GLU A 351 8.43 -8.20 -6.18
N ASP A 352 8.52 -9.31 -5.44
CA ASP A 352 9.80 -9.78 -4.89
C ASP A 352 10.69 -10.42 -5.97
N LEU A 353 10.11 -11.17 -6.93
CA LEU A 353 10.85 -11.72 -8.08
C LEU A 353 11.44 -10.61 -8.95
N ALA A 354 10.68 -9.54 -9.16
CA ALA A 354 11.08 -8.38 -9.95
C ALA A 354 12.23 -7.59 -9.31
N SER A 355 12.34 -7.65 -7.99
CA SER A 355 13.38 -6.97 -7.21
C SER A 355 14.66 -7.81 -7.06
N SER A 356 14.65 -9.08 -7.49
CA SER A 356 15.78 -10.00 -7.36
C SER A 356 16.41 -10.31 -8.72
N ASP A 357 17.69 -9.94 -8.90
CA ASP A 357 18.44 -10.21 -10.13
C ASP A 357 18.54 -11.72 -10.42
N ASN A 358 18.66 -12.54 -9.38
CA ASN A 358 18.72 -14.01 -9.50
C ASN A 358 17.39 -14.61 -10.02
N ALA A 359 16.27 -13.89 -9.88
CA ALA A 359 14.95 -14.33 -10.29
C ALA A 359 14.53 -13.82 -11.67
N ARG A 360 15.36 -12.98 -12.33
CA ARG A 360 15.06 -12.43 -13.66
C ARG A 360 14.65 -13.49 -14.71
N PRO A 361 15.31 -14.67 -14.80
CA PRO A 361 14.91 -15.72 -15.75
C PRO A 361 13.45 -16.19 -15.56
N ILE A 362 12.95 -16.17 -14.33
CA ILE A 362 11.58 -16.58 -14.00
C ILE A 362 10.58 -15.56 -14.56
N ILE A 363 10.87 -14.26 -14.38
CA ILE A 363 10.04 -13.17 -14.92
C ILE A 363 10.02 -13.23 -16.45
N ASP A 364 11.18 -13.33 -17.09
CA ASP A 364 11.25 -13.36 -18.56
C ASP A 364 10.50 -14.57 -19.13
N HIS A 365 10.58 -15.74 -18.49
CA HIS A 365 9.81 -16.92 -18.87
C HIS A 365 8.30 -16.75 -18.66
N LEU A 366 7.90 -16.10 -17.57
CA LEU A 366 6.49 -15.80 -17.30
C LEU A 366 5.91 -14.87 -18.38
N LEU A 367 6.62 -13.80 -18.73
CA LEU A 367 6.19 -12.87 -19.78
C LEU A 367 6.08 -13.55 -21.14
N ALA A 368 6.99 -14.50 -21.44
CA ALA A 368 6.98 -15.25 -22.69
C ALA A 368 5.82 -16.27 -22.77
N THR A 369 5.34 -16.78 -21.63
CA THR A 369 4.28 -17.79 -21.57
C THR A 369 2.88 -17.21 -21.40
N LEU A 370 2.75 -15.98 -20.88
CA LEU A 370 1.46 -15.32 -20.76
C LEU A 370 0.95 -14.87 -22.13
N PRO A 371 -0.33 -15.13 -22.47
CA PRO A 371 -0.91 -14.64 -23.71
C PRO A 371 -0.84 -13.12 -23.81
N LYS A 372 -0.54 -12.58 -25.00
CA LYS A 372 -0.61 -11.14 -25.24
C LYS A 372 -2.06 -10.67 -25.09
N SER A 373 -2.31 -9.67 -24.25
CA SER A 373 -3.65 -9.12 -24.09
C SER A 373 -4.12 -8.45 -25.38
N THR A 374 -5.39 -8.64 -25.71
CA THR A 374 -6.12 -7.84 -26.68
C THR A 374 -6.51 -6.50 -26.05
N PRO A 375 -6.59 -5.41 -26.83
CA PRO A 375 -7.07 -4.11 -26.34
C PRO A 375 -8.50 -4.23 -25.80
N GLY A 376 -8.73 -3.80 -24.54
CA GLY A 376 -10.05 -3.78 -23.91
C GLY A 376 -10.36 -4.94 -22.94
N GLU A 377 -9.50 -5.96 -22.85
CA GLU A 377 -9.65 -7.03 -21.86
C GLU A 377 -8.95 -6.70 -20.53
N THR A 378 -9.53 -7.15 -19.42
CA THR A 378 -8.85 -7.16 -18.12
C THR A 378 -7.67 -8.14 -18.18
N TRP A 379 -6.45 -7.63 -17.97
CA TRP A 379 -5.24 -8.46 -18.12
C TRP A 379 -5.27 -9.72 -17.24
N TRP A 380 -5.79 -9.61 -16.02
CA TRP A 380 -5.81 -10.67 -15.03
C TRP A 380 -7.20 -11.27 -14.87
N THR A 381 -7.41 -12.44 -15.48
CA THR A 381 -8.51 -13.35 -15.14
C THR A 381 -8.02 -14.38 -14.11
N ARG A 382 -8.95 -15.14 -13.51
CA ARG A 382 -8.61 -16.24 -12.60
C ARG A 382 -7.66 -17.23 -13.30
N GLU A 383 -7.98 -17.61 -14.52
CA GLU A 383 -7.26 -18.60 -15.31
C GLU A 383 -5.83 -18.13 -15.60
N ARG A 384 -5.66 -16.84 -15.95
CA ARG A 384 -4.35 -16.23 -16.16
C ARG A 384 -3.53 -16.15 -14.86
N MET A 385 -4.16 -15.85 -13.73
CA MET A 385 -3.47 -15.84 -12.43
C MET A 385 -3.05 -17.26 -12.01
N GLU A 386 -3.91 -18.25 -12.18
CA GLU A 386 -3.58 -19.66 -11.94
C GLU A 386 -2.44 -20.12 -12.86
N GLN A 387 -2.48 -19.76 -14.15
CA GLN A 387 -1.41 -20.07 -15.09
C GLN A 387 -0.09 -19.41 -14.68
N ALA A 388 -0.10 -18.11 -14.34
CA ALA A 388 1.08 -17.39 -13.91
C ALA A 388 1.71 -18.03 -12.66
N LEU A 389 0.88 -18.32 -11.65
CA LEU A 389 1.31 -18.97 -10.43
C LEU A 389 1.87 -20.38 -10.71
N ARG A 390 1.24 -21.15 -11.60
CA ARG A 390 1.78 -22.46 -12.03
C ARG A 390 3.13 -22.33 -12.72
N THR A 391 3.32 -21.33 -13.59
CA THR A 391 4.59 -21.08 -14.25
C THR A 391 5.70 -20.81 -13.23
N VAL A 392 5.45 -19.90 -12.27
CA VAL A 392 6.41 -19.59 -11.19
C VAL A 392 6.69 -20.82 -10.31
N LEU A 393 5.65 -21.58 -9.97
CA LEU A 393 5.78 -22.73 -9.07
C LEU A 393 6.39 -23.97 -9.71
N ASN A 394 6.38 -24.10 -11.04
CA ASN A 394 6.88 -25.27 -11.76
C ASN A 394 8.19 -25.01 -12.52
N GLN A 395 8.70 -23.78 -12.50
CA GLN A 395 9.92 -23.41 -13.23
C GLN A 395 11.16 -24.18 -12.76
N GLY A 396 12.09 -24.42 -13.69
CA GLY A 396 13.40 -25.04 -13.46
C GLY A 396 14.57 -24.15 -13.89
N LEU A 397 14.38 -22.84 -13.85
CA LEU A 397 15.29 -21.80 -14.37
C LEU A 397 16.20 -21.22 -13.30
N ALA A 398 15.68 -20.95 -12.10
CA ALA A 398 16.44 -20.39 -10.99
C ALA A 398 15.98 -20.96 -9.64
N PRO A 399 16.88 -21.12 -8.65
CA PRO A 399 16.50 -21.56 -7.31
C PRO A 399 15.57 -20.54 -6.62
N LEU A 400 14.37 -20.99 -6.27
CA LEU A 400 13.34 -20.15 -5.64
C LEU A 400 12.77 -20.87 -4.42
N SER A 401 12.64 -20.18 -3.30
CA SER A 401 12.00 -20.71 -2.09
C SER A 401 10.87 -19.77 -1.66
N ILE A 402 9.63 -20.28 -1.68
CA ILE A 402 8.45 -19.50 -1.33
C ILE A 402 7.86 -20.03 -0.02
N THR A 403 7.63 -19.12 0.93
CA THR A 403 6.90 -19.41 2.17
C THR A 403 5.54 -18.72 2.13
N PHE A 404 4.47 -19.51 2.26
CA PHE A 404 3.09 -19.04 2.29
C PHE A 404 2.57 -18.99 3.73
N PHE A 405 1.96 -17.87 4.11
CA PHE A 405 1.20 -17.72 5.35
C PHE A 405 -0.25 -17.38 5.03
N ILE A 406 -1.17 -18.34 5.20
CA ILE A 406 -2.59 -18.15 4.85
C ILE A 406 -3.45 -18.29 6.11
N ASP A 407 -4.01 -17.18 6.58
CA ASP A 407 -4.82 -17.16 7.81
C ASP A 407 -6.31 -17.33 7.51
N ALA A 408 -7.00 -18.08 8.39
CA ALA A 408 -8.44 -18.22 8.44
C ALA A 408 -9.06 -18.84 7.16
N LEU A 409 -8.54 -20.00 6.71
CA LEU A 409 -9.06 -20.68 5.52
C LEU A 409 -10.54 -21.07 5.62
N ASP A 410 -11.07 -21.22 6.83
CA ASP A 410 -12.50 -21.44 7.08
C ASP A 410 -13.38 -20.21 6.80
N GLU A 411 -12.79 -19.03 6.57
CA GLU A 411 -13.49 -17.78 6.26
C GLU A 411 -13.65 -17.52 4.75
N VAL A 412 -13.25 -18.48 3.92
CA VAL A 412 -13.47 -18.43 2.47
C VAL A 412 -14.96 -18.45 2.13
N ASP A 413 -15.36 -17.59 1.21
CA ASP A 413 -16.65 -17.60 0.55
C ASP A 413 -16.54 -18.42 -0.74
N GLY A 414 -17.27 -19.54 -0.79
CA GLY A 414 -17.28 -20.46 -1.92
C GLY A 414 -16.97 -21.90 -1.54
N ASN A 415 -16.30 -22.61 -2.45
CA ASN A 415 -16.06 -24.05 -2.38
C ASN A 415 -14.71 -24.35 -1.68
N PRO A 416 -14.70 -24.97 -0.48
CA PRO A 416 -13.48 -25.33 0.25
C PRO A 416 -12.59 -26.37 -0.47
N GLU A 417 -13.13 -27.23 -1.32
CA GLU A 417 -12.36 -28.19 -2.12
C GLU A 417 -11.42 -27.50 -3.12
N LEU A 418 -11.77 -26.31 -3.63
CA LEU A 418 -10.86 -25.52 -4.48
C LEU A 418 -9.61 -25.10 -3.69
N LEU A 419 -9.78 -24.68 -2.43
CA LEU A 419 -8.65 -24.39 -1.56
C LEU A 419 -7.84 -25.65 -1.28
N LEU A 420 -8.48 -26.78 -0.93
CA LEU A 420 -7.74 -28.02 -0.72
C LEU A 420 -6.91 -28.42 -1.95
N ARG A 421 -7.46 -28.29 -3.16
CA ARG A 421 -6.72 -28.54 -4.40
C ARG A 421 -5.53 -27.60 -4.53
N PHE A 422 -5.70 -26.33 -4.20
CA PHE A 422 -4.63 -25.35 -4.19
C PHE A 422 -3.53 -25.70 -3.17
N LEU A 423 -3.88 -25.99 -1.91
CA LEU A 423 -2.90 -26.38 -0.88
C LEU A 423 -2.17 -27.68 -1.24
N ASN A 424 -2.89 -28.67 -1.78
CA ASN A 424 -2.29 -29.91 -2.25
C ASN A 424 -1.38 -29.70 -3.45
N TYR A 425 -1.72 -28.76 -4.33
CA TYR A 425 -0.82 -28.34 -5.40
C TYR A 425 0.46 -27.74 -4.80
N LEU A 426 0.37 -26.84 -3.82
CA LEU A 426 1.55 -26.30 -3.14
C LEU A 426 2.41 -27.35 -2.42
N LYS A 427 1.86 -28.52 -2.08
CA LYS A 427 2.57 -29.58 -1.34
C LYS A 427 3.65 -30.31 -2.13
N LYS A 428 3.47 -30.48 -3.43
CA LYS A 428 4.36 -31.30 -4.28
C LYS A 428 4.68 -30.59 -5.57
N ARG A 429 5.95 -30.54 -5.93
CA ARG A 429 6.46 -29.91 -7.15
C ARG A 429 6.85 -30.97 -8.18
N PRO A 430 6.77 -30.68 -9.49
CA PRO A 430 7.17 -31.63 -10.51
C PRO A 430 8.68 -31.91 -10.45
N PRO A 431 9.13 -33.13 -10.81
CA PRO A 431 10.55 -33.48 -10.85
C PRO A 431 11.24 -32.64 -11.93
N GLY A 432 12.01 -31.63 -11.53
CA GLY A 432 12.61 -30.62 -12.40
C GLY A 432 12.29 -29.18 -12.02
N SER A 433 11.35 -28.95 -11.10
CA SER A 433 11.17 -27.62 -10.54
C SER A 433 12.29 -27.27 -9.57
N LEU A 434 12.82 -26.05 -9.71
CA LEU A 434 13.75 -25.43 -8.77
C LEU A 434 13.03 -24.56 -7.72
N THR A 435 11.70 -24.53 -7.74
CA THR A 435 10.88 -23.83 -6.76
C THR A 435 10.52 -24.76 -5.62
N LYS A 436 10.92 -24.40 -4.39
CA LYS A 436 10.52 -25.04 -3.14
C LYS A 436 9.42 -24.25 -2.46
N THR A 437 8.50 -24.94 -1.79
CA THR A 437 7.32 -24.33 -1.16
C THR A 437 7.12 -24.79 0.28
N LYS A 438 7.07 -23.82 1.19
CA LYS A 438 6.59 -24.00 2.57
C LYS A 438 5.23 -23.35 2.72
N LEU A 439 4.33 -23.97 3.45
CA LEU A 439 3.00 -23.44 3.72
C LEU A 439 2.69 -23.54 5.21
N CYS A 440 2.40 -22.41 5.84
CA CYS A 440 1.73 -22.36 7.12
C CYS A 440 0.33 -21.78 6.90
N PHE A 441 -0.69 -22.48 7.39
CA PHE A 441 -2.04 -21.97 7.29
C PHE A 441 -2.82 -22.17 8.58
N SER A 442 -3.82 -21.31 8.80
CA SER A 442 -4.71 -21.44 9.95
C SER A 442 -6.15 -21.71 9.55
N SER A 443 -6.87 -22.49 10.37
CA SER A 443 -8.30 -22.69 10.21
C SER A 443 -8.98 -23.12 11.50
N ARG A 444 -10.31 -23.18 11.50
CA ARG A 444 -11.07 -24.04 12.41
C ARG A 444 -10.83 -25.52 12.09
N PRO A 445 -10.99 -26.43 13.06
CA PRO A 445 -10.86 -27.87 12.85
C PRO A 445 -12.13 -28.45 12.19
N TRP A 446 -12.53 -27.90 11.04
CA TRP A 446 -13.61 -28.47 10.23
C TRP A 446 -13.18 -29.80 9.63
N ASP A 447 -14.12 -30.71 9.42
CA ASP A 447 -13.86 -32.09 8.98
C ASP A 447 -12.97 -32.13 7.73
N ILE A 448 -13.25 -31.26 6.74
CA ILE A 448 -12.47 -31.17 5.51
C ILE A 448 -10.97 -30.90 5.72
N PHE A 449 -10.61 -30.06 6.70
CA PHE A 449 -9.20 -29.77 7.02
C PHE A 449 -8.62 -30.84 7.94
N THR A 450 -9.42 -31.34 8.88
CA THR A 450 -9.03 -32.41 9.80
C THR A 450 -8.68 -33.69 9.04
N GLU A 451 -9.53 -34.11 8.10
CA GLU A 451 -9.29 -35.29 7.26
C GLU A 451 -8.04 -35.13 6.40
N ALA A 452 -7.80 -33.93 5.86
CA ALA A 452 -6.68 -33.66 4.96
C ALA A 452 -5.33 -33.50 5.67
N PHE A 453 -5.29 -32.89 6.88
CA PHE A 453 -4.05 -32.41 7.50
C PHE A 453 -3.76 -32.90 8.92
N SER A 454 -4.68 -33.61 9.58
CA SER A 454 -4.47 -34.10 10.97
C SER A 454 -3.27 -35.04 11.14
N ARG A 455 -2.86 -35.75 10.08
CA ARG A 455 -1.70 -36.66 10.10
C ARG A 455 -0.35 -35.94 9.90
N GLY A 456 -0.36 -34.65 9.58
CA GLY A 456 0.84 -33.85 9.34
C GLY A 456 1.23 -32.96 10.53
N PRO A 457 2.32 -32.18 10.40
CA PRO A 457 2.70 -31.16 11.38
C PRO A 457 1.54 -30.19 11.62
N SER A 458 1.02 -30.17 12.84
CA SER A 458 -0.09 -29.30 13.21
C SER A 458 -0.04 -28.90 14.67
N LEU A 459 -0.77 -27.85 14.99
CA LEU A 459 -0.84 -27.26 16.33
C LEU A 459 -2.27 -26.86 16.66
N VAL A 460 -2.71 -27.16 17.87
CA VAL A 460 -3.99 -26.73 18.43
C VAL A 460 -3.75 -25.53 19.36
N VAL A 461 -4.07 -24.31 18.91
CA VAL A 461 -3.63 -23.07 19.60
C VAL A 461 -4.10 -22.98 21.04
N GLN A 462 -5.36 -23.34 21.34
CA GLN A 462 -5.89 -23.19 22.70
C GLN A 462 -5.19 -24.08 23.76
N ASP A 463 -4.42 -25.08 23.34
CA ASP A 463 -3.71 -25.97 24.27
C ASP A 463 -2.43 -25.30 24.83
N PHE A 464 -2.01 -24.16 24.26
CA PHE A 464 -0.78 -23.46 24.60
C PHE A 464 -0.99 -22.04 25.14
N THR A 465 -2.21 -21.50 25.06
CA THR A 465 -2.52 -20.11 25.44
C THR A 465 -2.78 -19.92 26.93
N GLN A 466 -2.79 -20.98 27.74
CA GLN A 466 -3.17 -20.90 29.15
C GLN A 466 -2.29 -19.94 29.97
N ASN A 467 -0.96 -20.01 29.78
CA ASN A 467 -0.03 -19.12 30.46
C ASN A 467 -0.09 -17.69 29.92
N ASP A 468 -0.31 -17.54 28.61
CA ASP A 468 -0.52 -16.23 27.98
C ASP A 468 -1.78 -15.54 28.50
N LEU A 469 -2.87 -16.29 28.69
CA LEU A 469 -4.10 -15.79 29.30
C LEU A 469 -3.87 -15.33 30.74
N ARG A 470 -3.17 -16.12 31.56
CA ARG A 470 -2.80 -15.72 32.92
C ARG A 470 -1.98 -14.43 32.92
N HIS A 471 -0.98 -14.33 32.04
CA HIS A 471 -0.13 -13.15 31.91
C HIS A 471 -0.93 -11.91 31.48
N TYR A 472 -1.79 -12.06 30.47
CA TYR A 472 -2.67 -11.02 29.98
C TYR A 472 -3.63 -10.53 31.08
N CYS A 473 -4.35 -11.45 31.74
CA CYS A 473 -5.28 -11.12 32.82
C CYS A 473 -4.57 -10.46 34.00
N THR A 474 -3.42 -10.99 34.44
CA THR A 474 -2.65 -10.40 35.55
C THR A 474 -2.23 -8.96 35.23
N SER A 475 -1.70 -8.73 34.03
CA SER A 475 -1.22 -7.41 33.60
C SER A 475 -2.38 -6.41 33.43
N THR A 476 -3.49 -6.86 32.88
CA THR A 476 -4.70 -6.05 32.69
C THR A 476 -5.32 -5.68 34.04
N LEU A 477 -5.55 -6.66 34.91
CA LEU A 477 -6.11 -6.44 36.25
C LEU A 477 -5.19 -5.58 37.12
N ALA A 478 -3.86 -5.72 37.02
CA ALA A 478 -2.92 -4.87 37.75
C ALA A 478 -2.93 -3.41 37.31
N SER A 479 -3.36 -3.12 36.08
CA SER A 479 -3.53 -1.75 35.61
C SER A 479 -4.83 -1.10 36.12
N THR A 480 -5.82 -1.90 36.51
CA THR A 480 -7.17 -1.43 36.87
C THR A 480 -7.46 -1.52 38.37
N LEU A 481 -7.03 -2.58 39.03
CA LEU A 481 -7.34 -2.87 40.43
C LEU A 481 -6.23 -2.37 41.37
N SER A 482 -6.63 -1.65 42.41
CA SER A 482 -5.71 -1.16 43.44
C SER A 482 -5.28 -2.24 44.43
N ASN A 483 -6.14 -3.23 44.68
CA ASN A 483 -5.85 -4.31 45.63
C ASN A 483 -5.10 -5.46 44.94
N LYS A 484 -3.79 -5.51 45.16
CA LYS A 484 -2.91 -6.50 44.55
C LYS A 484 -3.15 -7.94 45.01
N ALA A 485 -3.77 -8.14 46.18
CA ALA A 485 -3.99 -9.47 46.73
C ALA A 485 -4.95 -10.32 45.88
N PHE A 486 -5.90 -9.69 45.19
CA PHE A 486 -6.92 -10.37 44.39
C PHE A 486 -6.52 -10.58 42.92
N ILE A 487 -5.49 -9.89 42.43
CA ILE A 487 -5.12 -9.91 41.00
C ILE A 487 -4.77 -11.33 40.54
N LYS A 488 -3.84 -11.98 41.24
CA LYS A 488 -3.33 -13.30 40.81
C LYS A 488 -4.41 -14.39 40.92
N PRO A 489 -5.15 -14.53 42.05
CA PRO A 489 -6.24 -15.50 42.14
C PRO A 489 -7.30 -15.31 41.06
N LEU A 490 -7.72 -14.05 40.82
CA LEU A 490 -8.72 -13.74 39.80
C LEU A 490 -8.22 -14.01 38.39
N ALA A 491 -6.96 -13.67 38.08
CA ALA A 491 -6.35 -13.97 36.79
C ALA A 491 -6.26 -15.47 36.53
N ASP A 492 -5.87 -16.25 37.55
CA ASP A 492 -5.80 -17.72 37.46
C ASP A 492 -7.18 -18.34 37.23
N GLU A 493 -8.21 -17.83 37.91
CA GLU A 493 -9.59 -18.30 37.73
C GLU A 493 -10.16 -17.93 36.35
N ILE A 494 -9.97 -16.69 35.90
CA ILE A 494 -10.38 -16.26 34.56
C ILE A 494 -9.70 -17.12 33.50
N ALA A 495 -8.37 -17.28 33.58
CA ALA A 495 -7.63 -18.08 32.62
C ALA A 495 -8.09 -19.54 32.64
N SER A 496 -8.36 -20.12 33.81
CA SER A 496 -8.87 -21.50 33.92
C SER A 496 -10.24 -21.66 33.27
N ARG A 497 -11.15 -20.69 33.46
CA ARG A 497 -12.49 -20.73 32.86
C ARG A 497 -12.48 -20.46 31.36
N ALA A 498 -11.54 -19.64 30.89
CA ALA A 498 -11.37 -19.28 29.49
C ALA A 498 -11.00 -20.47 28.58
N SER A 499 -10.51 -21.59 29.13
CA SER A 499 -10.22 -22.83 28.38
C SER A 499 -9.38 -22.59 27.11
N GLY A 500 -8.36 -21.73 27.23
CA GLY A 500 -7.45 -21.36 26.14
C GLY A 500 -8.00 -20.37 25.10
N VAL A 501 -9.13 -19.71 25.39
CA VAL A 501 -9.81 -18.78 24.47
C VAL A 501 -9.86 -17.36 25.05
N PHE A 502 -9.41 -16.36 24.29
CA PHE A 502 -9.37 -14.94 24.73
C PHE A 502 -10.72 -14.22 24.65
N SER A 503 -11.71 -14.78 23.93
CA SER A 503 -13.06 -14.25 23.94
C SER A 503 -13.79 -14.66 25.22
N LEU A 504 -13.75 -13.80 26.24
CA LEU A 504 -14.68 -13.87 27.36
C LEU A 504 -16.06 -13.46 26.86
N GLY A 505 -16.96 -14.43 26.64
CA GLY A 505 -18.38 -14.15 26.77
C GLY A 505 -18.61 -13.62 28.19
N TYR A 506 -19.28 -12.48 28.32
CA TYR A 506 -19.67 -11.90 29.61
C TYR A 506 -20.38 -12.95 30.47
N ALA A 507 -19.62 -13.63 31.33
CA ALA A 507 -20.16 -14.38 32.45
C ALA A 507 -20.28 -13.41 33.62
N CYS A 508 -21.13 -12.39 33.46
CA CYS A 508 -21.81 -11.82 34.62
C CYS A 508 -22.86 -12.85 35.02
N ASN A 509 -22.48 -13.80 35.88
CA ASN A 509 -23.50 -14.57 36.60
C ASN A 509 -24.23 -13.61 37.55
N ASN A 510 -25.56 -13.74 37.54
CA ASN A 510 -26.54 -13.09 38.41
C ASN A 510 -26.10 -12.95 39.86
#